data_AF-A0A9D7RBN9-F1
#
_entry.id   AF-A0A9D7RBN9-F1
#
_cell.length_a   1.000
_cell.length_b   1.000
_cell.length_c   1.000
_cell.angle_alpha   90.00
_cell.angle_beta   90.00
_cell.angle_gamma   90.00
#
_symmetry.space_group_name_H-M   'P 1'
#
loop_
_entity.id
_entity.type
_entity.pdbx_description
1 polymer ?
#
loop_
_entity_poly.entity_id
_entity_poly.type
_entity_poly.pdbx_seq_one_letter_code
_entity_poly.pdbx_strand_id
1 'polypeptide(L)'
;MNSIRRFLFAACIALPASAPGLAAQTPAPVPAAKPAPARDEPIELGNEGTVGKAPITREKLSTLVDVLLTNDERVRGVVKNGRYVEIPSGIDFEPGERESSDAGIRVWHVAGATSFAFIPYREIRSYRVVRTLSELQVREFASAAREEARRRADAAREEAMRKLAQRKMEEQNAEVLEKLDDLAAKERAGQERIARDLGYVEVLQRFSPEQGWTPTRLVDIRRRVALDLFPTEEEKGFILAYDSWRPAYVWWTQEGVARYETLARAASDLAIEKAAAGDKPAEGSVVPTVPTPKSPAKTDGAKSGEAQGQPAPSADPAKGGATKTEPAPQTTGPRKA
;
A
#
# COMPACT_ATOMS: atom_id res chain seq x y z
N MET A 1 -47.67 -7.69 -10.16
CA MET A 1 -47.00 -8.37 -11.27
C MET A 1 -46.81 -7.37 -12.40
N ASN A 2 -45.65 -6.68 -12.47
CA ASN A 2 -45.33 -5.82 -13.61
C ASN A 2 -43.84 -5.99 -13.94
N SER A 3 -43.61 -6.49 -15.15
CA SER A 3 -42.35 -6.98 -15.68
C SER A 3 -41.52 -5.82 -16.21
N ILE A 4 -40.54 -5.36 -15.43
CA ILE A 4 -39.58 -4.35 -15.86
C ILE A 4 -38.53 -5.04 -16.73
N ARG A 5 -38.64 -4.82 -18.05
CA ARG A 5 -37.62 -5.19 -19.04
C ARG A 5 -36.37 -4.35 -18.80
N ARG A 6 -35.34 -4.96 -18.22
CA ARG A 6 -33.98 -4.41 -18.16
C ARG A 6 -33.38 -4.46 -19.56
N PHE A 7 -33.18 -3.30 -20.20
CA PHE A 7 -32.29 -3.18 -21.35
C PHE A 7 -30.85 -3.25 -20.85
N LEU A 8 -30.24 -4.42 -20.99
CA LEU A 8 -28.80 -4.60 -20.91
C LEU A 8 -28.18 -4.00 -22.17
N PHE A 9 -27.62 -2.80 -22.06
CA PHE A 9 -26.63 -2.32 -23.03
C PHE A 9 -25.33 -3.11 -22.80
N ALA A 10 -25.18 -4.20 -23.55
CA ALA A 10 -23.92 -4.91 -23.68
C ALA A 10 -23.00 -4.05 -24.56
N ALA A 11 -22.15 -3.24 -23.93
CA ALA A 11 -21.00 -2.67 -24.60
C ALA A 11 -20.01 -3.81 -24.90
N CYS A 12 -20.09 -4.36 -26.12
CA CYS A 12 -19.08 -5.24 -26.67
C CYS A 12 -17.79 -4.44 -26.88
N ILE A 13 -16.95 -4.40 -25.84
CA ILE A 13 -15.54 -4.04 -25.99
C ILE A 13 -14.90 -5.17 -26.80
N ALA A 14 -14.68 -4.92 -28.08
CA ALA A 14 -13.89 -5.78 -28.93
C ALA A 14 -12.46 -5.82 -28.40
N LEU A 15 -12.08 -6.91 -27.73
CA LEU A 15 -10.69 -7.21 -27.44
C LEU A 15 -9.94 -7.37 -28.78
N PRO A 16 -8.79 -6.70 -28.97
CA PRO A 16 -7.92 -7.01 -30.09
C PRO A 16 -7.44 -8.45 -29.98
N ALA A 17 -7.65 -9.19 -31.06
CA ALA A 17 -7.24 -10.56 -31.23
C ALA A 17 -5.74 -10.73 -30.96
N SER A 18 -5.45 -11.63 -30.03
CA SER A 18 -4.39 -12.63 -30.11
C SER A 18 -3.18 -12.26 -30.98
N ALA A 19 -2.17 -11.65 -30.36
CA ALA A 19 -0.82 -11.65 -30.92
C ALA A 19 -0.35 -13.12 -31.10
N PRO A 20 0.30 -13.46 -32.23
CA PRO A 20 0.83 -14.79 -32.45
C PRO A 20 1.90 -15.10 -31.40
N GLY A 21 1.80 -16.29 -30.84
CA GLY A 21 2.71 -16.79 -29.82
C GLY A 21 4.17 -16.58 -30.21
N LEU A 22 4.90 -15.91 -29.32
CA LEU A 22 6.33 -16.12 -29.18
C LEU A 22 6.52 -17.61 -28.88
N ALA A 23 6.75 -18.38 -29.94
CA ALA A 23 7.24 -19.74 -29.83
C ALA A 23 8.46 -19.68 -28.93
N ALA A 24 8.34 -20.27 -27.74
CA ALA A 24 9.47 -20.56 -26.89
C ALA A 24 10.47 -21.30 -27.76
N GLN A 25 11.59 -20.65 -28.09
CA GLN A 25 12.76 -21.34 -28.60
C GLN A 25 13.17 -22.32 -27.51
N THR A 26 12.78 -23.57 -27.69
CA THR A 26 13.38 -24.69 -26.98
C THR A 26 14.88 -24.56 -27.23
N PRO A 27 15.71 -24.32 -26.20
CA PRO A 27 17.15 -24.26 -26.41
C PRO A 27 17.57 -25.57 -27.06
N ALA A 28 18.30 -25.46 -28.17
CA ALA A 28 18.84 -26.61 -28.87
C ALA A 28 19.56 -27.53 -27.86
N PRO A 29 19.39 -28.86 -27.94
CA PRO A 29 20.07 -29.78 -27.06
C PRO A 29 21.57 -29.53 -27.16
N VAL A 30 22.16 -29.06 -26.05
CA VAL A 30 23.61 -28.96 -25.91
C VAL A 30 24.15 -30.35 -26.23
N PRO A 31 25.03 -30.50 -27.25
CA PRO A 31 25.60 -31.80 -27.58
C PRO A 31 26.25 -32.35 -26.31
N ALA A 32 25.82 -33.56 -25.92
CA ALA A 32 26.30 -34.25 -24.74
C ALA A 32 27.83 -34.22 -24.75
N ALA A 33 28.41 -33.35 -23.91
CA ALA A 33 29.83 -33.29 -23.70
C ALA A 33 30.24 -34.66 -23.20
N LYS A 34 31.02 -35.35 -24.03
CA LYS A 34 31.62 -36.66 -23.75
C LYS A 34 32.18 -36.59 -22.33
N PRO A 35 31.71 -37.42 -21.37
CA PRO A 35 32.18 -37.35 -20.00
C PRO A 35 33.69 -37.52 -20.01
N ALA A 36 34.39 -36.47 -19.56
CA ALA A 36 35.80 -36.56 -19.27
C ALA A 36 35.97 -37.72 -18.27
N PRO A 37 36.93 -38.64 -18.49
CA PRO A 37 37.09 -39.79 -17.62
C PRO A 37 37.28 -39.30 -16.18
N ALA A 38 36.38 -39.73 -15.30
CA ALA A 38 36.50 -39.57 -13.86
C ALA A 38 37.76 -40.31 -13.44
N ARG A 39 38.85 -39.55 -13.32
CA ARG A 39 40.12 -40.03 -12.79
C ARG A 39 40.04 -39.95 -11.28
N ASP A 40 39.19 -40.79 -10.70
CA ASP A 40 39.17 -41.11 -9.28
C ASP A 40 40.33 -42.07 -9.00
N GLU A 41 41.56 -41.58 -9.17
CA GLU A 41 42.68 -42.18 -8.45
C GLU A 41 42.59 -41.64 -7.02
N PRO A 42 42.36 -42.48 -6.00
CA PRO A 42 42.56 -42.08 -4.63
C PRO A 42 44.04 -41.71 -4.51
N ILE A 43 44.33 -40.41 -4.55
CA ILE A 43 45.65 -39.88 -4.23
C ILE A 43 45.84 -40.26 -2.77
N GLU A 44 46.64 -41.32 -2.56
CA GLU A 44 47.16 -41.67 -1.26
C GLU A 44 47.66 -40.37 -0.62
N LEU A 45 47.09 -40.06 0.55
CA LEU A 45 47.67 -39.09 1.47
C LEU A 45 49.15 -39.44 1.55
N GLY A 46 49.98 -38.66 0.86
CA GLY A 46 51.41 -38.92 0.79
C GLY A 46 51.87 -39.14 2.21
N ASN A 47 52.24 -40.39 2.51
CA ASN A 47 52.95 -40.75 3.72
C ASN A 47 54.01 -39.68 3.87
N GLU A 48 53.99 -38.99 5.01
CA GLU A 48 55.05 -38.08 5.40
C GLU A 48 56.34 -38.88 5.32
N GLY A 49 57.01 -38.77 4.17
CA GLY A 49 58.28 -39.42 3.94
C GLY A 49 59.17 -39.02 5.09
N THR A 50 59.72 -40.02 5.76
CA THR A 50 60.84 -39.92 6.70
C THR A 50 62.00 -39.22 6.01
N VAL A 51 61.90 -37.90 5.89
CA VAL A 51 62.96 -37.02 5.39
C VAL A 51 63.97 -36.93 6.51
N GLY A 52 65.19 -37.35 6.18
CA GLY A 52 66.32 -37.38 7.10
C GLY A 52 66.46 -36.10 7.91
N LYS A 53 66.79 -36.31 9.19
CA LYS A 53 67.17 -35.31 10.18
C LYS A 53 68.20 -34.31 9.63
N ALA A 54 67.74 -33.23 9.04
CA ALA A 54 68.38 -31.94 9.10
C ALA A 54 67.33 -30.99 9.70
N PRO A 55 67.63 -30.29 10.81
CA PRO A 55 66.73 -29.29 11.38
C PRO A 55 66.77 -28.05 10.47
N ILE A 56 66.19 -28.16 9.28
CA ILE A 56 65.73 -27.00 8.55
C ILE A 56 64.66 -26.42 9.45
N THR A 57 64.92 -25.23 9.99
CA THR A 57 63.91 -24.36 10.58
C THR A 57 62.81 -24.24 9.52
N ARG A 58 61.82 -25.15 9.56
CA ARG A 58 60.70 -25.14 8.61
C ARG A 58 59.96 -23.86 8.91
N GLU A 59 60.31 -22.80 8.19
CA GLU A 59 59.55 -21.57 8.18
C GLU A 59 58.10 -21.98 7.99
N LYS A 60 57.26 -21.49 8.89
CA LYS A 60 55.85 -21.87 8.99
C LYS A 60 55.11 -21.28 7.80
N LEU A 61 55.28 -21.88 6.63
CA LEU A 61 54.67 -21.42 5.39
C LEU A 61 53.17 -21.61 5.46
N SER A 62 52.43 -20.61 4.99
CA SER A 62 50.98 -20.73 4.85
C SER A 62 50.66 -21.53 3.60
N THR A 63 49.53 -22.22 3.58
CA THR A 63 49.14 -23.07 2.45
C THR A 63 47.73 -22.80 2.00
N LEU A 64 47.52 -22.81 0.68
CA LEU A 64 46.19 -22.77 0.08
C LEU A 64 45.64 -24.18 0.08
N VAL A 65 44.49 -24.38 0.74
CA VAL A 65 43.81 -25.66 0.85
C VAL A 65 42.45 -25.62 0.15
N ASP A 66 42.06 -26.76 -0.41
CA ASP A 66 40.71 -27.04 -0.89
C ASP A 66 40.15 -28.20 -0.04
N VAL A 67 39.13 -27.92 0.76
CA VAL A 67 38.53 -28.85 1.73
C VAL A 67 37.17 -29.27 1.20
N LEU A 68 36.99 -30.57 0.95
CA LEU A 68 35.71 -31.18 0.61
C LEU A 68 35.04 -31.66 1.89
N LEU A 69 33.86 -31.12 2.16
CA LEU A 69 33.05 -31.46 3.33
C LEU A 69 32.22 -32.74 3.09
N THR A 70 31.69 -33.33 4.16
CA THR A 70 30.82 -34.52 4.09
C THR A 70 29.47 -34.24 3.42
N ASN A 71 29.06 -32.97 3.30
CA ASN A 71 27.88 -32.53 2.56
C ASN A 71 28.18 -32.24 1.07
N ASP A 72 29.36 -32.62 0.58
CA ASP A 72 29.88 -32.36 -0.77
C ASP A 72 30.14 -30.87 -1.12
N GLU A 73 30.05 -29.96 -0.14
CA GLU A 73 30.46 -28.57 -0.31
C GLU A 73 31.98 -28.44 -0.29
N ARG A 74 32.51 -27.50 -1.08
CA ARG A 74 33.96 -27.24 -1.17
C ARG A 74 34.32 -25.90 -0.55
N VAL A 75 35.22 -25.94 0.41
CA VAL A 75 35.76 -24.76 1.09
C VAL A 75 37.21 -24.57 0.69
N ARG A 76 37.48 -23.47 -0.02
CA ARG A 76 38.83 -23.06 -0.40
C ARG A 76 39.28 -21.90 0.45
N GLY A 77 40.50 -21.96 0.98
CA GLY A 77 41.09 -20.85 1.71
C GLY A 77 42.52 -21.11 2.17
N VAL A 78 43.00 -20.31 3.10
CA VAL A 78 44.41 -20.31 3.53
C VAL A 78 44.55 -20.86 4.94
N VAL A 79 45.35 -21.90 5.11
CA VAL A 79 45.81 -22.36 6.43
C VAL A 79 47.09 -21.62 6.76
N LYS A 80 47.09 -20.89 7.89
CA LYS A 80 48.27 -20.15 8.32
C LYS A 80 49.25 -21.07 9.04
N ASN A 81 50.54 -20.80 8.87
CA ASN A 81 51.62 -21.46 9.59
C ASN A 81 51.72 -22.99 9.41
N GLY A 82 51.08 -23.56 8.38
CA GLY A 82 51.04 -25.01 8.14
C GLY A 82 50.39 -25.83 9.26
N ARG A 83 49.55 -25.20 10.10
CA ARG A 83 48.86 -25.89 11.20
C ARG A 83 47.54 -26.47 10.70
N TYR A 84 47.58 -27.73 10.28
CA TYR A 84 46.39 -28.44 9.80
C TYR A 84 45.56 -29.03 10.94
N VAL A 85 46.18 -29.40 12.05
CA VAL A 85 45.50 -30.03 13.19
C VAL A 85 45.50 -29.05 14.35
N GLU A 86 44.38 -28.36 14.55
CA GLU A 86 44.16 -27.45 15.67
C GLU A 86 42.94 -27.91 16.49
N ILE A 87 43.00 -27.75 17.81
CA ILE A 87 41.88 -27.97 18.74
C ILE A 87 41.46 -26.60 19.29
N PRO A 88 40.15 -26.27 19.28
CA PRO A 88 39.66 -25.02 19.85
C PRO A 88 39.79 -25.06 21.37
N SER A 89 40.56 -24.13 21.94
CA SER A 89 40.80 -23.96 23.38
C SER A 89 40.28 -22.59 23.81
N GLY A 90 38.95 -22.46 23.90
CA GLY A 90 38.28 -21.20 24.18
C GLY A 90 38.42 -20.18 23.04
N ILE A 91 39.19 -19.11 23.27
CA ILE A 91 39.47 -18.06 22.27
C ILE A 91 40.67 -18.44 21.38
N ASP A 92 41.54 -19.33 21.88
CA ASP A 92 42.78 -19.73 21.24
C ASP A 92 42.64 -21.09 20.54
N PHE A 93 43.65 -21.39 19.71
CA PHE A 93 43.75 -22.66 19.00
C PHE A 93 45.10 -23.30 19.32
N GLU A 94 45.03 -24.49 19.89
CA GLU A 94 46.21 -25.26 20.27
C GLU A 94 46.52 -26.32 19.21
N PRO A 95 47.79 -26.65 18.97
CA PRO A 95 48.16 -27.79 18.13
C PRO A 95 47.58 -29.08 18.74
N GLY A 96 46.85 -29.85 17.94
CA GLY A 96 46.23 -31.11 18.38
C GLY A 96 46.77 -32.34 17.66
N GLU A 97 46.32 -33.50 18.13
CA GLU A 97 46.46 -34.78 17.43
C GLU A 97 45.27 -35.02 16.50
N ARG A 98 45.50 -35.71 15.38
CA ARG A 98 44.48 -35.92 14.36
C ARG A 98 43.38 -36.86 14.85
N GLU A 99 43.70 -37.76 15.77
CA GLU A 99 42.73 -38.69 16.38
C GLU A 99 41.75 -37.99 17.35
N SER A 100 42.03 -36.76 17.77
CA SER A 100 41.14 -36.03 18.68
C SER A 100 39.82 -35.67 17.99
N SER A 101 38.69 -35.95 18.66
CA SER A 101 37.34 -35.70 18.12
C SER A 101 37.05 -34.21 17.86
N ASP A 102 37.74 -33.33 18.58
CA ASP A 102 37.58 -31.89 18.49
C ASP A 102 38.64 -31.21 17.60
N ALA A 103 39.56 -32.00 17.03
CA ALA A 103 40.55 -31.48 16.10
C ALA A 103 39.90 -31.09 14.76
N GLY A 104 40.44 -30.04 14.13
CA GLY A 104 39.99 -29.56 12.84
C GLY A 104 41.00 -28.65 12.15
N ILE A 105 40.60 -28.16 10.97
CA ILE A 105 41.40 -27.25 10.14
C ILE A 105 40.84 -25.84 10.26
N ARG A 106 41.71 -24.86 10.56
CA ARG A 106 41.35 -23.44 10.52
C ARG A 106 41.66 -22.83 9.15
N VAL A 107 40.62 -22.52 8.40
CA VAL A 107 40.70 -21.98 7.05
C VAL A 107 40.38 -20.49 7.06
N TRP A 108 41.34 -19.65 6.66
CA TRP A 108 41.18 -18.20 6.55
C TRP A 108 40.72 -17.81 5.14
N HIS A 109 40.05 -16.65 5.05
CA HIS A 109 39.65 -16.04 3.77
C HIS A 109 38.65 -16.87 2.96
N VAL A 110 37.80 -17.63 3.65
CA VAL A 110 36.74 -18.42 3.02
C VAL A 110 35.71 -17.49 2.39
N ALA A 111 35.44 -17.67 1.09
CA ALA A 111 34.44 -16.93 0.33
C ALA A 111 34.56 -15.39 0.42
N GLY A 112 35.78 -14.86 0.57
CA GLY A 112 36.03 -13.42 0.69
C GLY A 112 35.76 -12.85 2.09
N ALA A 113 35.46 -13.69 3.09
CA ALA A 113 35.38 -13.24 4.47
C ALA A 113 36.77 -12.86 5.03
N THR A 114 36.83 -11.92 5.97
CA THR A 114 38.08 -11.55 6.65
C THR A 114 38.38 -12.43 7.86
N SER A 115 37.38 -13.20 8.31
CA SER A 115 37.46 -14.17 9.40
C SER A 115 38.03 -15.51 8.94
N PHE A 116 38.17 -16.42 9.89
CA PHE A 116 38.44 -17.83 9.64
C PHE A 116 37.16 -18.65 9.87
N ALA A 117 37.10 -19.79 9.21
CA ALA A 117 36.20 -20.88 9.55
C ALA A 117 37.02 -22.00 10.18
N PHE A 118 36.57 -22.52 11.32
CA PHE A 118 37.13 -23.75 11.88
C PHE A 118 36.26 -24.91 11.42
N ILE A 119 36.87 -25.90 10.76
CA ILE A 119 36.19 -27.05 10.16
C ILE A 119 36.67 -28.30 10.91
N PRO A 120 35.81 -28.92 11.76
CA PRO A 120 36.15 -30.16 12.47
C PRO A 120 36.49 -31.30 11.50
N TYR A 121 37.46 -32.15 11.82
CA TYR A 121 37.85 -33.26 10.94
C TYR A 121 36.72 -34.24 10.65
N ARG A 122 35.77 -34.41 11.58
CA ARG A 122 34.56 -35.24 11.37
C ARG A 122 33.67 -34.77 10.21
N GLU A 123 33.74 -33.47 9.86
CA GLU A 123 32.99 -32.86 8.76
C GLU A 123 33.81 -32.82 7.46
N ILE A 124 35.09 -33.18 7.51
CA ILE A 124 35.99 -33.17 6.36
C ILE A 124 35.99 -34.55 5.72
N ARG A 125 35.47 -34.64 4.50
CA ARG A 125 35.55 -35.85 3.68
C ARG A 125 36.95 -36.04 3.12
N SER A 126 37.52 -34.98 2.56
CA SER A 126 38.92 -34.95 2.10
C SER A 126 39.41 -33.52 2.03
N TYR A 127 40.73 -33.31 2.05
CA TYR A 127 41.31 -32.01 1.78
C TYR A 127 42.55 -32.15 0.91
N ARG A 128 42.81 -31.12 0.10
CA ARG A 128 43.95 -31.06 -0.80
C ARG A 128 44.73 -29.79 -0.55
N VAL A 129 46.04 -29.94 -0.31
CA VAL A 129 46.96 -28.80 -0.34
C VAL A 129 47.22 -28.45 -1.80
N VAL A 130 46.77 -27.26 -2.22
CA VAL A 130 46.88 -26.80 -3.61
C VAL A 130 48.27 -26.24 -3.87
N ARG A 131 48.75 -25.34 -2.99
CA ARG A 131 50.09 -24.75 -3.07
C ARG A 131 50.52 -24.14 -1.74
N THR A 132 51.83 -24.05 -1.51
CA THR A 132 52.41 -23.21 -0.47
C THR A 132 52.39 -21.74 -0.89
N LEU A 133 52.07 -20.85 0.04
CA LEU A 133 52.01 -19.41 -0.19
C LEU A 133 53.13 -18.71 0.57
N SER A 134 53.76 -17.72 -0.08
CA SER A 134 54.64 -16.78 0.61
C SER A 134 53.84 -15.79 1.46
N GLU A 135 54.49 -15.14 2.42
CA GLU A 135 53.83 -14.12 3.26
C GLU A 135 53.25 -12.97 2.43
N LEU A 136 53.94 -12.56 1.36
CA LEU A 136 53.45 -11.56 0.41
C LEU A 136 52.13 -12.01 -0.24
N GLN A 137 52.04 -13.26 -0.69
CA GLN A 137 50.82 -13.80 -1.28
C GLN A 137 49.68 -13.89 -0.27
N VAL A 138 49.95 -14.27 0.98
CA VAL A 138 48.93 -14.28 2.04
C VAL A 138 48.37 -12.87 2.27
N ARG A 139 49.24 -11.86 2.25
CA ARG A 139 48.84 -10.45 2.38
C ARG A 139 47.97 -9.99 1.21
N GLU A 140 48.30 -10.39 -0.01
CA GLU A 140 47.49 -10.12 -1.21
C GLU A 140 46.11 -10.79 -1.14
N PHE A 141 46.03 -12.06 -0.72
CA PHE A 141 44.74 -12.75 -0.51
C PHE A 141 43.90 -12.04 0.56
N ALA A 142 44.53 -11.61 1.66
CA ALA A 142 43.84 -10.88 2.71
C ALA A 142 43.33 -9.51 2.24
N SER A 143 44.08 -8.78 1.42
CA SER A 143 43.62 -7.50 0.88
C SER A 143 42.49 -7.68 -0.13
N ALA A 144 42.60 -8.67 -1.03
CA ALA A 144 41.57 -9.00 -2.00
C ALA A 144 40.25 -9.40 -1.31
N ALA A 145 40.32 -10.25 -0.28
CA ALA A 145 39.14 -10.61 0.51
C ALA A 145 38.50 -9.40 1.21
N ARG A 146 39.30 -8.50 1.79
CA ARG A 146 38.79 -7.25 2.40
C ARG A 146 38.10 -6.35 1.39
N GLU A 147 38.68 -6.18 0.21
CA GLU A 147 38.10 -5.35 -0.85
C GLU A 147 36.78 -5.94 -1.37
N GLU A 148 36.73 -7.25 -1.57
CA GLU A 148 35.49 -7.93 -1.98
C GLU A 148 34.41 -7.85 -0.89
N ALA A 149 34.75 -8.06 0.38
CA ALA A 149 33.83 -7.89 1.50
C ALA A 149 33.27 -6.47 1.56
N ARG A 150 34.12 -5.45 1.35
CA ARG A 150 33.68 -4.06 1.28
C ARG A 150 32.72 -3.83 0.11
N ARG A 151 33.04 -4.34 -1.08
CA ARG A 151 32.19 -4.20 -2.27
C ARG A 151 30.82 -4.85 -2.07
N ARG A 152 30.76 -6.03 -1.43
CA ARG A 152 29.48 -6.69 -1.09
C ARG A 152 28.70 -5.91 -0.04
N ALA A 153 29.36 -5.36 0.97
CA ALA A 153 28.70 -4.53 1.97
C ALA A 153 28.11 -3.24 1.36
N ASP A 154 28.86 -2.59 0.46
CA ASP A 154 28.39 -1.40 -0.26
C ASP A 154 27.21 -1.73 -1.17
N ALA A 155 27.27 -2.83 -1.92
CA ALA A 155 26.17 -3.30 -2.77
C ALA A 155 24.91 -3.66 -1.95
N ALA A 156 25.06 -4.34 -0.81
CA ALA A 156 23.96 -4.66 0.08
C ALA A 156 23.32 -3.40 0.69
N ARG A 157 24.14 -2.39 1.01
CA ARG A 157 23.66 -1.09 1.51
C ARG A 157 22.89 -0.33 0.42
N GLU A 158 23.40 -0.32 -0.81
CA GLU A 158 22.71 0.30 -1.95
C GLU A 158 21.36 -0.39 -2.22
N GLU A 159 21.32 -1.72 -2.20
CA GLU A 159 20.08 -2.48 -2.36
C GLU A 159 19.07 -2.18 -1.25
N ALA A 160 19.54 -2.11 0.00
CA ALA A 160 18.68 -1.76 1.15
C ALA A 160 18.11 -0.33 1.01
N MET A 161 18.93 0.63 0.58
CA MET A 161 18.48 2.01 0.31
C MET A 161 17.47 2.06 -0.83
N ARG A 162 17.69 1.29 -1.91
CA ARG A 162 16.76 1.19 -3.03
C ARG A 162 15.41 0.61 -2.60
N LYS A 163 15.40 -0.45 -1.79
CA LYS A 163 14.17 -1.03 -1.23
C LYS A 163 13.42 -0.05 -0.33
N LEU A 164 14.13 0.73 0.48
CA LEU A 164 13.52 1.76 1.32
C LEU A 164 12.94 2.91 0.49
N ALA A 165 13.64 3.34 -0.56
CA ALA A 165 13.13 4.36 -1.48
C ALA A 165 11.86 3.88 -2.22
N GLN A 166 11.85 2.62 -2.65
CA GLN A 166 10.68 2.02 -3.29
C GLN A 166 9.47 1.98 -2.35
N ARG A 167 9.64 1.54 -1.09
CA ARG A 167 8.56 1.54 -0.10
C ARG A 167 7.99 2.94 0.14
N LYS A 168 8.86 3.96 0.26
CA LYS A 168 8.41 5.35 0.41
C LYS A 168 7.60 5.83 -0.81
N MET A 169 8.00 5.45 -2.01
CA MET A 169 7.26 5.79 -3.23
C MET A 169 5.89 5.09 -3.26
N GLU A 170 5.82 3.82 -2.87
CA GLU A 170 4.58 3.06 -2.75
C GLU A 170 3.64 3.66 -1.70
N GLU A 171 4.15 4.08 -0.54
CA GLU A 171 3.40 4.78 0.51
C GLU A 171 2.84 6.12 0.01
N GLN A 172 3.66 6.93 -0.68
CA GLN A 172 3.21 8.20 -1.27
C GLN A 172 2.15 7.99 -2.35
N ASN A 173 2.29 6.96 -3.18
CA ASN A 173 1.29 6.62 -4.19
C ASN A 173 -0.02 6.16 -3.54
N ALA A 174 0.04 5.39 -2.45
CA ALA A 174 -1.15 4.97 -1.71
C ALA A 174 -1.88 6.19 -1.10
N GLU A 175 -1.16 7.15 -0.53
CA GLU A 175 -1.74 8.38 0.02
C GLU A 175 -2.42 9.23 -1.07
N VAL A 176 -1.82 9.31 -2.26
CA VAL A 176 -2.43 10.03 -3.41
C VAL A 176 -3.70 9.32 -3.87
N LEU A 177 -3.70 7.99 -3.94
CA LEU A 177 -4.89 7.21 -4.32
C LEU A 177 -6.04 7.42 -3.33
N GLU A 178 -5.77 7.40 -2.02
CA GLU A 178 -6.78 7.65 -0.98
C GLU A 178 -7.41 9.06 -1.13
N LYS A 179 -6.58 10.09 -1.39
CA LYS A 179 -7.08 11.45 -1.62
C LYS A 179 -7.94 11.56 -2.88
N LEU A 180 -7.62 10.81 -3.93
CA LEU A 180 -8.43 10.79 -5.14
C LEU A 180 -9.80 10.13 -4.91
N ASP A 181 -9.85 9.05 -4.13
CA ASP A 181 -11.11 8.40 -3.77
C ASP A 181 -12.00 9.30 -2.90
N ASP A 182 -11.41 10.03 -1.94
CA ASP A 182 -12.11 11.01 -1.13
C ASP A 182 -12.69 12.17 -1.96
N LEU A 183 -11.94 12.66 -2.96
CA LEU A 183 -12.41 13.69 -3.87
C LEU A 183 -13.55 13.17 -4.74
N ALA A 184 -13.44 11.96 -5.27
CA ALA A 184 -14.50 11.32 -6.05
C ALA A 184 -15.77 11.09 -5.21
N ALA A 185 -15.64 10.71 -3.94
CA ALA A 185 -16.78 10.56 -3.03
C ALA A 185 -17.47 11.91 -2.74
N LYS A 186 -16.69 12.97 -2.52
CA LYS A 186 -17.22 14.34 -2.33
C LYS A 186 -17.94 14.83 -3.58
N GLU A 187 -17.41 14.55 -4.76
CA GLU A 187 -18.04 14.93 -6.02
C GLU A 187 -19.38 14.21 -6.21
N ARG A 188 -19.44 12.88 -5.99
CA ARG A 188 -20.70 12.12 -6.04
C ARG A 188 -21.73 12.66 -5.04
N ALA A 189 -21.32 12.92 -3.80
CA ALA A 189 -22.20 13.50 -2.79
C ALA A 189 -22.70 14.91 -3.19
N GLY A 190 -21.87 15.71 -3.86
CA GLY A 190 -22.27 16.99 -4.44
C GLY A 190 -23.28 16.84 -5.56
N GLN A 191 -23.05 15.91 -6.51
CA GLN A 191 -23.97 15.61 -7.61
C GLN A 191 -25.32 15.10 -7.10
N GLU A 192 -25.34 14.22 -6.09
CA GLU A 192 -26.58 13.74 -5.47
C GLU A 192 -27.36 14.86 -4.76
N ARG A 193 -26.66 15.82 -4.14
CA ARG A 193 -27.32 17.01 -3.56
C ARG A 193 -27.97 17.85 -4.66
N ILE A 194 -27.25 18.15 -5.73
CA ILE A 194 -27.79 18.92 -6.86
C ILE A 194 -29.00 18.21 -7.48
N ALA A 195 -28.91 16.90 -7.71
CA ALA A 195 -30.01 16.11 -8.26
C ALA A 195 -31.24 16.12 -7.34
N ARG A 196 -31.04 16.04 -6.02
CA ARG A 196 -32.12 16.15 -5.03
C ARG A 196 -32.78 17.53 -5.06
N ASP A 197 -31.98 18.59 -5.10
CA ASP A 197 -32.47 19.97 -5.11
C ASP A 197 -33.26 20.27 -6.40
N LEU A 198 -32.82 19.75 -7.55
CA LEU A 198 -33.57 19.84 -8.81
C LEU A 198 -34.92 19.10 -8.72
N GLY A 199 -34.95 17.92 -8.11
CA GLY A 199 -36.20 17.18 -7.86
C GLY A 199 -37.18 17.94 -6.96
N TYR A 200 -36.68 18.71 -5.98
CA TYR A 200 -37.51 19.60 -5.17
C TYR A 200 -38.11 20.74 -5.98
N VAL A 201 -37.34 21.36 -6.87
CA VAL A 201 -37.83 22.43 -7.76
C VAL A 201 -38.98 21.94 -8.64
N GLU A 202 -38.84 20.76 -9.26
CA GLU A 202 -39.89 20.18 -10.12
C GLU A 202 -41.23 19.98 -9.38
N VAL A 203 -41.17 19.41 -8.17
CA VAL A 203 -42.37 19.15 -7.38
C VAL A 203 -43.01 20.45 -6.85
N LEU A 204 -42.19 21.45 -6.49
CA LEU A 204 -42.67 22.77 -6.08
C LEU A 204 -43.25 23.58 -7.25
N GLN A 205 -42.73 23.45 -8.46
CA GLN A 205 -43.32 24.08 -9.64
C GLN A 205 -44.73 23.53 -9.92
N ARG A 206 -44.93 22.23 -9.77
CA ARG A 206 -46.24 21.59 -9.97
C ARG A 206 -47.24 21.92 -8.87
N PHE A 207 -46.80 22.02 -7.62
CA PHE A 207 -47.65 22.30 -6.45
C PHE A 207 -47.09 23.48 -5.66
N SER A 208 -47.19 24.67 -6.25
CA SER A 208 -46.57 25.87 -5.70
C SER A 208 -47.22 26.32 -4.38
N PRO A 209 -46.43 26.61 -3.33
CA PRO A 209 -46.95 27.17 -2.08
C PRO A 209 -47.76 28.46 -2.27
N GLU A 210 -47.41 29.27 -3.28
CA GLU A 210 -48.12 30.53 -3.60
C GLU A 210 -49.54 30.29 -4.11
N GLN A 211 -49.80 29.11 -4.69
CA GLN A 211 -51.14 28.70 -5.13
C GLN A 211 -51.97 28.11 -3.96
N GLY A 212 -51.45 28.12 -2.74
CA GLY A 212 -52.12 27.59 -1.55
C GLY A 212 -51.88 26.10 -1.31
N TRP A 213 -50.96 25.46 -2.03
CA TRP A 213 -50.49 24.12 -1.72
C TRP A 213 -49.65 24.17 -0.44
N THR A 214 -50.28 23.87 0.69
CA THR A 214 -49.66 23.90 2.03
C THR A 214 -49.92 22.57 2.75
N PRO A 215 -49.18 22.24 3.83
CA PRO A 215 -49.47 21.03 4.61
C PRO A 215 -50.93 20.98 5.12
N THR A 216 -51.50 22.15 5.43
CA THR A 216 -52.91 22.29 5.85
C THR A 216 -53.87 21.87 4.74
N ARG A 217 -53.55 22.17 3.47
CA ARG A 217 -54.38 21.80 2.31
C ARG A 217 -54.59 20.28 2.22
N LEU A 218 -53.59 19.47 2.56
CA LEU A 218 -53.74 18.02 2.60
C LEU A 218 -54.77 17.57 3.65
N VAL A 219 -54.77 18.20 4.83
CA VAL A 219 -55.73 17.91 5.90
C VAL A 219 -57.15 18.24 5.43
N ASP A 220 -57.33 19.37 4.75
CA ASP A 220 -58.63 19.78 4.20
C ASP A 220 -59.12 18.85 3.09
N ILE A 221 -58.24 18.39 2.20
CA ILE A 221 -58.57 17.38 1.19
C ILE A 221 -59.01 16.08 1.89
N ARG A 222 -58.23 15.58 2.85
CA ARG A 222 -58.57 14.35 3.60
C ARG A 222 -59.89 14.47 4.36
N ARG A 223 -60.18 15.64 4.95
CA ARG A 223 -61.46 15.91 5.62
C ARG A 223 -62.63 15.88 4.65
N ARG A 224 -62.48 16.43 3.43
CA ARG A 224 -63.52 16.37 2.39
C ARG A 224 -63.74 14.95 1.88
N VAL A 225 -62.67 14.18 1.68
CA VAL A 225 -62.77 12.75 1.30
C VAL A 225 -63.55 11.95 2.35
N ALA A 226 -63.35 12.25 3.65
CA ALA A 226 -64.11 11.63 4.73
C ALA A 226 -65.62 12.00 4.74
N LEU A 227 -66.01 13.05 4.01
CA LEU A 227 -67.41 13.46 3.79
C LEU A 227 -67.95 12.98 2.42
N ASP A 228 -67.34 11.94 1.85
CA ASP A 228 -67.67 11.36 0.54
C ASP A 228 -67.54 12.35 -0.64
N LEU A 229 -66.76 13.43 -0.47
CA LEU A 229 -66.42 14.33 -1.57
C LEU A 229 -65.15 13.83 -2.27
N PHE A 230 -65.27 13.53 -3.56
CA PHE A 230 -64.14 13.07 -4.37
C PHE A 230 -63.10 14.20 -4.56
N PRO A 231 -61.79 13.93 -4.39
CA PRO A 231 -60.75 14.92 -4.68
C PRO A 231 -60.69 15.23 -6.17
N THR A 232 -60.30 16.45 -6.51
CA THR A 232 -60.00 16.83 -7.91
C THR A 232 -58.76 16.09 -8.43
N GLU A 233 -58.56 16.04 -9.75
CA GLU A 233 -57.38 15.39 -10.34
C GLU A 233 -56.05 16.01 -9.86
N GLU A 234 -56.01 17.33 -9.69
CA GLU A 234 -54.85 18.03 -9.12
C GLU A 234 -54.61 17.64 -7.65
N GLU A 235 -55.68 17.53 -6.85
CA GLU A 235 -55.59 17.14 -5.44
C GLU A 235 -55.16 15.67 -5.29
N LYS A 236 -55.59 14.78 -6.19
CA LYS A 236 -55.07 13.40 -6.26
C LYS A 236 -53.57 13.40 -6.58
N GLY A 237 -53.14 14.21 -7.55
CA GLY A 237 -51.72 14.38 -7.88
C GLY A 237 -50.91 14.88 -6.68
N PHE A 238 -51.44 15.86 -5.94
CA PHE A 238 -50.79 16.40 -4.74
C PHE A 238 -50.68 15.35 -3.62
N ILE A 239 -51.72 14.55 -3.39
CA ILE A 239 -51.67 13.46 -2.40
C ILE A 239 -50.56 12.46 -2.75
N LEU A 240 -50.44 12.07 -4.02
CA LEU A 240 -49.41 11.13 -4.48
C LEU A 240 -47.99 11.70 -4.39
N ALA A 241 -47.84 13.01 -4.62
CA ALA A 241 -46.55 13.70 -4.55
C ALA A 241 -46.22 14.25 -3.15
N TYR A 242 -47.11 14.11 -2.16
CA TYR A 242 -46.96 14.82 -0.88
C TYR A 242 -45.68 14.43 -0.13
N ASP A 243 -45.26 13.17 -0.21
CA ASP A 243 -44.07 12.68 0.48
C ASP A 243 -42.76 13.29 -0.07
N SER A 244 -42.70 13.57 -1.38
CA SER A 244 -41.57 14.29 -1.99
C SER A 244 -41.73 15.81 -1.92
N TRP A 245 -42.98 16.31 -1.94
CA TRP A 245 -43.30 17.73 -1.84
C TRP A 245 -43.01 18.30 -0.44
N ARG A 246 -43.31 17.56 0.64
CA ARG A 246 -43.11 18.02 2.01
C ARG A 246 -41.66 18.42 2.33
N PRO A 247 -40.62 17.60 2.05
CA PRO A 247 -39.23 18.01 2.27
C PRO A 247 -38.82 19.17 1.35
N ALA A 248 -39.34 19.23 0.12
CA ALA A 248 -39.15 20.36 -0.77
C ALA A 248 -39.74 21.67 -0.20
N TYR A 249 -40.93 21.60 0.40
CA TYR A 249 -41.57 22.72 1.08
C TYR A 249 -40.75 23.19 2.29
N VAL A 250 -40.25 22.27 3.12
CA VAL A 250 -39.38 22.62 4.25
C VAL A 250 -38.09 23.28 3.74
N TRP A 251 -37.45 22.72 2.72
CA TRP A 251 -36.27 23.29 2.08
C TRP A 251 -36.55 24.73 1.56
N TRP A 252 -37.67 24.92 0.87
CA TRP A 252 -38.13 26.22 0.39
C TRP A 252 -38.37 27.24 1.53
N THR A 253 -38.95 26.80 2.66
CA THR A 253 -39.17 27.67 3.83
C THR A 253 -37.90 28.02 4.61
N GLN A 254 -36.92 27.12 4.67
CA GLN A 254 -35.71 27.30 5.49
C GLN A 254 -34.59 28.03 4.76
N GLU A 255 -34.33 27.70 3.49
CA GLU A 255 -33.21 28.26 2.73
C GLU A 255 -33.60 29.49 1.88
N GLY A 256 -34.86 29.90 1.97
CA GLY A 256 -35.34 31.17 1.45
C GLY A 256 -35.60 31.15 -0.05
N VAL A 257 -36.74 31.72 -0.41
CA VAL A 257 -37.23 32.04 -1.76
C VAL A 257 -36.12 32.44 -2.75
N ALA A 258 -35.06 33.12 -2.29
CA ALA A 258 -33.90 33.51 -3.09
C ALA A 258 -33.13 32.34 -3.75
N ARG A 259 -32.94 31.20 -3.06
CA ARG A 259 -32.28 30.01 -3.65
C ARG A 259 -33.19 29.29 -4.64
N TYR A 260 -34.48 29.28 -4.36
CA TYR A 260 -35.47 28.71 -5.26
C TYR A 260 -35.53 29.48 -6.57
N GLU A 261 -35.52 30.82 -6.53
CA GLU A 261 -35.54 31.66 -7.73
C GLU A 261 -34.29 31.47 -8.59
N THR A 262 -33.10 31.35 -8.00
CA THR A 262 -31.85 31.13 -8.75
C THR A 262 -31.83 29.74 -9.39
N LEU A 263 -32.24 28.70 -8.67
CA LEU A 263 -32.31 27.33 -9.21
C LEU A 263 -33.41 27.18 -10.26
N ALA A 264 -34.57 27.82 -10.06
CA ALA A 264 -35.65 27.80 -11.05
C ALA A 264 -35.26 28.49 -12.36
N ARG A 265 -34.52 29.62 -12.29
CA ARG A 265 -33.94 30.26 -13.48
C ARG A 265 -32.91 29.35 -14.14
N ALA A 266 -31.97 28.77 -13.38
CA ALA A 266 -30.98 27.86 -13.92
C ALA A 266 -31.60 26.61 -14.59
N ALA A 267 -32.65 26.03 -13.99
CA ALA A 267 -33.38 24.92 -14.58
C ALA A 267 -34.09 25.30 -15.89
N SER A 268 -34.67 26.51 -15.95
CA SER A 268 -35.28 27.05 -17.17
C SER A 268 -34.23 27.29 -18.27
N ASP A 269 -33.09 27.88 -17.92
CA ASP A 269 -31.99 28.14 -18.87
C ASP A 269 -31.43 26.83 -19.45
N LEU A 270 -31.27 25.81 -18.61
CA LEU A 270 -30.81 24.49 -19.03
C LEU A 270 -31.84 23.75 -19.92
N ALA A 271 -33.13 24.00 -19.71
CA ALA A 271 -34.19 23.50 -20.59
C ALA A 271 -34.17 24.20 -21.96
N ILE A 272 -33.90 25.51 -22.00
CA ILE A 272 -33.74 26.28 -23.24
C ILE A 272 -32.49 25.83 -24.00
N GLU A 273 -31.37 25.62 -23.32
CA GLU A 273 -30.12 25.13 -23.93
C GLU A 273 -30.30 23.73 -24.52
N LYS A 274 -30.97 22.81 -23.81
CA LYS A 274 -31.33 21.49 -24.35
C LYS A 274 -32.25 21.57 -25.57
N ALA A 275 -33.22 22.47 -25.57
CA ALA A 275 -34.10 22.69 -26.72
C ALA A 275 -33.33 23.27 -27.93
N ALA A 276 -32.33 24.12 -27.68
CA ALA A 276 -31.46 24.70 -28.71
C ALA A 276 -30.45 23.69 -29.29
N ALA A 277 -30.03 22.69 -28.51
CA ALA A 277 -29.12 21.63 -28.94
C ALA A 277 -29.73 20.64 -29.96
N GLY A 278 -30.98 20.86 -30.39
CA GLY A 278 -31.58 20.15 -31.53
C GLY A 278 -32.26 18.83 -31.19
N ASP A 279 -32.42 18.51 -29.91
CA ASP A 279 -33.26 17.38 -29.49
C ASP A 279 -34.73 17.80 -29.66
N LYS A 280 -35.33 17.41 -30.79
CA LYS A 280 -36.72 17.74 -31.14
C LYS A 280 -37.63 17.27 -29.99
N PRO A 281 -38.33 18.19 -29.29
CA PRO A 281 -39.24 17.79 -28.23
C PRO A 281 -40.37 16.95 -28.83
N ALA A 282 -40.75 15.87 -28.16
CA ALA A 282 -41.92 15.09 -28.52
C ALA A 282 -43.14 16.02 -28.59
N GLU A 283 -43.84 16.02 -29.73
CA GLU A 283 -45.06 16.80 -29.95
C GLU A 283 -46.08 16.48 -28.84
N GLY A 284 -46.28 17.43 -27.92
CA GLY A 284 -47.26 17.30 -26.83
C GLY A 284 -46.86 17.93 -25.48
N SER A 285 -45.64 18.41 -25.29
CA SER A 285 -45.22 19.01 -24.01
C SER A 285 -45.63 20.50 -23.93
N VAL A 286 -46.68 20.78 -23.15
CA VAL A 286 -47.13 22.14 -22.83
C VAL A 286 -46.11 22.77 -21.88
N VAL A 287 -45.41 23.83 -22.32
CA VAL A 287 -44.48 24.59 -21.47
C VAL A 287 -45.30 25.36 -20.42
N PRO A 288 -45.18 25.06 -19.12
CA PRO A 288 -45.87 25.82 -18.09
C PRO A 288 -45.28 27.24 -18.02
N THR A 289 -46.12 28.26 -18.18
CA THR A 289 -45.76 29.65 -17.91
C THR A 289 -45.50 29.80 -16.42
N VAL A 290 -44.24 29.96 -16.02
CA VAL A 290 -43.86 30.19 -14.62
C VAL A 290 -44.38 31.58 -14.21
N PRO A 291 -45.29 31.69 -13.23
CA PRO A 291 -45.72 32.99 -12.74
C PRO A 291 -44.56 33.71 -12.05
N THR A 292 -44.34 34.98 -12.38
CA THR A 292 -43.37 35.84 -11.71
C THR A 292 -43.76 36.00 -10.24
N PRO A 293 -42.90 35.63 -9.27
CA PRO A 293 -43.26 35.70 -7.85
C PRO A 293 -43.52 37.15 -7.45
N LYS A 294 -44.68 37.38 -6.83
CA LYS A 294 -45.00 38.64 -6.16
C LYS A 294 -44.43 38.54 -4.76
N SER A 295 -43.35 39.29 -4.47
CA SER A 295 -42.72 39.33 -3.15
C SER A 295 -43.79 39.39 -2.04
N PRO A 296 -43.70 38.54 -1.00
CA PRO A 296 -44.65 38.55 0.09
C PRO A 296 -44.67 39.95 0.72
N ALA A 297 -45.87 40.53 0.78
CA ALA A 297 -46.09 41.84 1.36
C ALA A 297 -45.51 41.87 2.77
N LYS A 298 -44.54 42.76 2.97
CA LYS A 298 -43.92 43.06 4.26
C LYS A 298 -45.05 43.51 5.20
N THR A 299 -45.46 42.64 6.12
CA THR A 299 -46.38 43.01 7.20
C THR A 299 -45.66 43.97 8.13
N ASP A 300 -45.93 45.26 7.96
CA ASP A 300 -45.55 46.30 8.90
C ASP A 300 -46.35 46.17 10.19
N GLY A 301 -45.65 46.18 11.32
CA GLY A 301 -46.21 46.56 12.62
C GLY A 301 -46.05 45.52 13.73
N ALA A 302 -45.12 45.75 14.65
CA ALA A 302 -45.44 46.03 16.06
C ALA A 302 -44.16 46.26 16.88
N LYS A 303 -44.14 47.43 17.49
CA LYS A 303 -43.10 48.00 18.34
C LYS A 303 -43.52 47.82 19.81
N SER A 304 -42.90 46.91 20.55
CA SER A 304 -42.85 46.83 22.03
C SER A 304 -41.95 45.63 22.38
N GLY A 305 -41.05 45.62 23.35
CA GLY A 305 -40.74 46.59 24.38
C GLY A 305 -39.35 46.29 24.95
N GLU A 306 -38.79 47.37 25.45
CA GLU A 306 -37.58 47.50 26.24
C GLU A 306 -37.67 46.64 27.51
N ALA A 307 -36.69 45.76 27.74
CA ALA A 307 -36.46 45.14 29.04
C ALA A 307 -34.96 45.11 29.33
N GLN A 308 -34.62 45.82 30.39
CA GLN A 308 -33.33 46.03 31.01
C GLN A 308 -32.66 44.71 31.48
N GLY A 309 -31.32 44.69 31.42
CA GLY A 309 -30.53 44.45 32.63
C GLY A 309 -29.95 43.06 32.90
N GLN A 310 -28.64 42.95 32.60
CA GLN A 310 -27.56 42.33 33.42
C GLN A 310 -27.52 40.80 33.68
N PRO A 311 -26.38 40.24 34.14
CA PRO A 311 -25.03 40.33 33.59
C PRO A 311 -24.37 38.93 33.44
N ALA A 312 -23.17 38.91 32.86
CA ALA A 312 -22.32 37.73 32.73
C ALA A 312 -21.97 37.05 34.08
N PRO A 313 -21.67 35.74 34.06
CA PRO A 313 -20.71 35.17 34.99
C PRO A 313 -19.46 34.67 34.27
N SER A 314 -18.35 35.34 34.57
CA SER A 314 -17.01 34.75 34.53
C SER A 314 -16.90 33.63 35.56
N ALA A 315 -16.42 32.45 35.17
CA ALA A 315 -15.70 31.53 36.05
C ALA A 315 -15.06 30.37 35.24
N ASP A 316 -13.78 30.53 34.88
CA ASP A 316 -12.76 29.50 35.18
C ASP A 316 -12.54 29.51 36.72
N PRO A 317 -12.11 28.44 37.42
CA PRO A 317 -11.08 27.48 36.97
C PRO A 317 -11.26 26.01 37.44
N ALA A 318 -10.38 25.13 36.95
CA ALA A 318 -9.55 24.20 37.74
C ALA A 318 -9.52 22.71 37.30
N LYS A 319 -8.29 22.30 36.96
CA LYS A 319 -7.52 21.16 37.52
C LYS A 319 -7.96 19.71 37.27
N GLY A 320 -6.96 18.93 36.82
CA GLY A 320 -6.77 17.52 37.15
C GLY A 320 -6.76 16.63 35.92
N GLY A 321 -5.61 16.33 35.32
CA GLY A 321 -4.78 15.16 35.67
C GLY A 321 -4.95 14.11 34.54
N ALA A 322 -3.99 13.31 34.11
CA ALA A 322 -2.67 13.00 34.57
C ALA A 322 -1.82 12.59 33.35
N THR A 323 -0.55 12.93 33.44
CA THR A 323 0.57 12.41 32.65
C THR A 323 0.62 10.88 32.68
N LYS A 324 0.60 10.23 31.52
CA LYS A 324 1.13 8.86 31.37
C LYS A 324 2.45 8.95 30.62
N THR A 325 3.51 9.13 31.40
CA THR A 325 4.90 8.97 30.98
C THR A 325 5.15 7.50 30.70
N GLU A 326 5.41 7.16 29.45
CA GLU A 326 5.87 5.85 29.03
C GLU A 326 7.39 5.76 29.29
N PRO A 327 7.88 4.81 30.11
CA PRO A 327 9.31 4.68 30.35
C PRO A 327 10.01 3.97 29.19
N ALA A 328 11.11 4.58 28.74
CA ALA A 328 12.04 4.04 27.76
C ALA A 328 12.63 2.68 28.19
N PRO A 329 12.95 1.79 27.24
CA PRO A 329 13.54 0.48 27.52
C PRO A 329 14.96 0.63 28.07
N GLN A 330 15.19 0.05 29.25
CA GLN A 330 16.51 -0.05 29.87
C GLN A 330 17.41 -0.97 29.05
N THR A 331 18.49 -0.41 28.52
CA THR A 331 19.63 -1.14 27.96
C THR A 331 20.42 -1.80 29.09
N THR A 332 20.27 -3.12 29.25
CA THR A 332 21.18 -3.95 30.06
C THR A 332 22.50 -4.14 29.33
N GLY A 333 23.52 -3.41 29.77
CA GLY A 333 24.92 -3.65 29.39
C GLY A 333 25.55 -4.81 30.19
N PRO A 334 26.62 -5.44 29.67
CA PRO A 334 27.18 -6.67 30.21
C PRO A 334 28.00 -6.45 31.48
N ARG A 335 27.73 -7.27 32.50
CA ARG A 335 28.51 -7.40 33.73
C ARG A 335 29.73 -8.27 33.43
N LYS A 336 30.93 -7.70 33.51
CA LYS A 336 32.19 -8.45 33.47
C LYS A 336 32.30 -9.34 34.71
N ALA A 337 32.65 -10.60 34.48
CA ALA A 337 33.38 -11.46 35.41
C ALA A 337 34.67 -11.87 34.68
#